data_AF-A0AAD9TR77-F1
#
_entry.id   AF-A0AAD9TR77-F1
#
_cell.length_a   1.000
_cell.length_b   1.000
_cell.length_c   1.000
_cell.angle_alpha   90.00
_cell.angle_beta   90.00
_cell.angle_gamma   90.00
#
_symmetry.space_group_name_H-M   'P 1'
#
loop_
_entity.id
_entity.type
_entity.pdbx_description
1 polymer ?
#
loop_
_entity_poly.entity_id
_entity_poly.type
_entity_poly.pdbx_seq_one_letter_code
_entity_poly.pdbx_strand_id
1 'polypeptide(L)'
;MIKTLNDKHTCPRVQKNRLANSTWLAKRYTKALRPGKEFKMFDLLGKVWKDYVCQPLKAQVYRAKRKAGLLIEGSLATQYAKLWDYAKEIRRSNPGSTVVIDTEEGGLFQRIYICLEACKVDWI
;
A
#
# COMPACT_ATOMS: atom_id res chain seq x y z
N MET A 1 14.30 -32.29 6.07
CA MET A 1 13.49 -33.42 6.58
C MET A 1 13.24 -33.17 8.06
N ILE A 2 12.00 -32.88 8.48
CA ILE A 2 11.65 -32.78 9.90
C ILE A 2 11.50 -34.21 10.41
N LYS A 3 12.30 -34.59 11.40
CA LYS A 3 12.50 -36.00 11.78
C LYS A 3 11.55 -36.51 12.88
N THR A 4 10.82 -35.62 13.55
CA THR A 4 9.87 -36.02 14.60
C THR A 4 8.81 -34.94 14.77
N LEU A 5 7.53 -35.30 14.67
CA LEU A 5 6.40 -34.46 15.04
C LEU A 5 5.99 -34.84 16.47
N ASN A 6 6.05 -33.89 17.40
CA ASN A 6 5.64 -34.10 18.78
C ASN A 6 4.37 -33.28 19.04
N ASP A 7 3.22 -33.96 19.12
CA ASP A 7 1.90 -33.32 19.27
C ASP A 7 1.68 -32.71 20.66
N LYS A 8 2.48 -33.10 21.65
CA LYS A 8 2.41 -32.53 23.00
C LYS A 8 3.22 -31.22 23.07
N HIS A 9 2.54 -30.12 22.81
CA HIS A 9 3.11 -28.78 22.94
C HIS A 9 3.13 -28.31 24.41
N THR A 10 4.26 -28.50 25.09
CA THR A 10 4.51 -27.99 26.46
C THR A 10 5.06 -26.56 26.49
N CYS A 11 5.30 -25.92 25.34
CA CYS A 11 5.89 -24.58 25.35
C CYS A 11 4.90 -23.57 25.96
N PRO A 12 5.39 -22.67 26.85
CA PRO A 12 4.55 -21.63 27.43
C PRO A 12 4.00 -20.71 26.34
N ARG A 13 2.74 -20.29 26.49
CA ARG A 13 2.14 -19.30 25.59
C ARG A 13 2.81 -17.95 25.81
N VAL A 14 3.64 -17.53 24.85
CA VAL A 14 4.32 -16.24 24.89
C VAL A 14 3.48 -15.21 24.14
N GLN A 15 2.96 -14.21 24.85
CA GLN A 15 2.15 -13.14 24.27
C GLN A 15 2.97 -12.21 23.36
N LYS A 16 4.27 -12.08 23.64
CA LYS A 16 5.23 -11.28 22.87
C LYS A 16 5.82 -12.12 21.74
N ASN A 17 5.31 -11.92 20.53
CA ASN A 17 5.81 -12.62 19.35
C ASN A 17 6.61 -11.67 18.44
N ARG A 18 7.90 -11.98 18.20
CA ARG A 18 8.78 -11.20 17.32
C ARG A 18 8.29 -11.19 15.86
N LEU A 19 7.61 -12.25 15.43
CA LEU A 19 7.07 -12.40 14.09
C LEU A 19 5.78 -11.60 13.90
N ALA A 20 5.04 -11.32 14.98
CA ALA A 20 3.87 -10.43 14.98
C ALA A 20 4.27 -8.94 14.92
N ASN A 21 5.14 -8.60 13.96
CA ASN A 21 5.66 -7.25 13.78
C ASN A 21 4.71 -6.39 12.93
N SER A 22 5.01 -5.10 12.83
CA SER A 22 4.19 -4.13 12.07
C SER A 22 3.98 -4.50 10.60
N THR A 23 4.94 -5.16 9.94
CA THR A 23 4.80 -5.60 8.55
C THR A 23 3.81 -6.75 8.44
N TRP A 24 3.91 -7.74 9.33
CA TRP A 24 2.97 -8.85 9.38
C TRP A 24 1.56 -8.37 9.70
N LEU A 25 1.40 -7.49 10.70
CA LEU A 25 0.12 -6.87 11.04
C LEU A 25 -0.48 -6.11 9.85
N ALA A 26 0.33 -5.30 9.16
CA ALA A 26 -0.13 -4.53 8.00
C ALA A 26 -0.67 -5.44 6.89
N LYS A 27 0.03 -6.53 6.56
CA LYS A 27 -0.37 -7.48 5.52
C LYS A 27 -1.59 -8.32 5.92
N ARG A 28 -1.68 -8.73 7.19
CA ARG A 28 -2.77 -9.60 7.67
C ARG A 28 -4.08 -8.84 7.83
N TYR A 29 -3.99 -7.59 8.28
CA TYR A 29 -5.14 -6.75 8.60
C TYR A 29 -5.32 -5.58 7.62
N THR A 30 -4.80 -5.68 6.39
CA THR A 30 -4.86 -4.62 5.37
C THR A 30 -6.26 -4.03 5.21
N LYS A 31 -7.29 -4.87 5.15
CA LYS A 31 -8.69 -4.45 5.03
C LYS A 31 -9.20 -3.67 6.25
N ALA A 32 -8.77 -4.05 7.45
CA ALA A 32 -9.15 -3.37 8.69
C ALA A 32 -8.36 -2.07 8.89
N LEU A 33 -7.14 -2.00 8.35
CA LEU A 33 -6.22 -0.87 8.46
C LEU A 33 -6.30 0.12 7.29
N ARG A 34 -7.33 0.01 6.43
CA ARG A 34 -7.50 0.87 5.26
C ARG A 34 -7.60 2.35 5.66
N PRO A 35 -6.92 3.27 4.95
CA PRO A 35 -7.08 4.71 5.12
C PRO A 35 -8.54 5.15 4.98
N GLY A 36 -8.96 6.19 5.71
CA GLY A 36 -10.33 6.73 5.66
C GLY A 36 -11.37 5.99 6.49
N LYS A 37 -11.09 4.78 6.98
CA LYS A 37 -11.94 4.13 7.98
C LYS A 37 -11.58 4.61 9.38
N GLU A 38 -12.56 5.12 10.13
CA GLU A 38 -12.37 5.33 11.57
C GLU A 38 -11.96 4.00 12.20
N PHE A 39 -10.80 4.03 12.83
CA PHE A 39 -10.14 2.83 13.29
C PHE A 39 -9.80 2.99 14.76
N LYS A 40 -10.51 2.26 15.61
CA LYS A 40 -10.19 2.19 17.03
C LYS A 40 -9.04 1.20 17.22
N MET A 41 -7.90 1.72 17.66
CA MET A 41 -6.69 0.92 17.92
C MET A 41 -6.96 -0.31 18.81
N PHE A 42 -7.82 -0.16 19.81
CA PHE A 42 -8.19 -1.22 20.73
C PHE A 42 -8.95 -2.36 20.05
N ASP A 43 -9.74 -2.08 19.02
CA ASP A 43 -10.48 -3.11 18.29
C ASP A 43 -9.52 -4.05 17.55
N LEU A 44 -8.44 -3.52 16.97
CA LEU A 44 -7.41 -4.36 16.34
C LEU A 44 -6.60 -5.13 17.38
N LEU A 45 -6.24 -4.51 18.50
CA LEU A 45 -5.56 -5.24 19.57
C LEU A 45 -6.40 -6.41 20.08
N GLY A 46 -7.70 -6.18 20.30
CA GLY A 46 -8.65 -7.23 20.68
C GLY A 46 -8.78 -8.31 19.60
N LYS A 47 -8.81 -7.92 18.32
CA LYS A 47 -8.85 -8.87 17.21
C LYS A 47 -7.59 -9.72 17.11
N VAL A 48 -6.41 -9.10 17.22
CA VAL A 48 -5.12 -9.80 17.18
C VAL A 48 -4.99 -10.77 18.36
N TRP A 49 -5.47 -10.36 19.54
CA TRP A 49 -5.56 -11.22 20.70
C TRP A 49 -6.48 -12.42 20.48
N LYS A 50 -7.68 -12.18 19.92
CA LYS A 50 -8.64 -13.26 19.61
C LYS A 50 -8.10 -14.25 18.59
N ASP A 51 -7.41 -13.76 17.55
CA ASP A 51 -6.97 -14.59 16.43
C ASP A 51 -5.67 -15.36 16.75
N TYR A 52 -4.75 -14.78 17.54
CA TYR A 52 -3.39 -15.33 17.72
C TYR A 52 -2.87 -15.33 19.16
N VAL A 53 -3.67 -14.88 20.13
CA VAL A 53 -3.28 -14.76 21.55
C VAL A 53 -1.95 -13.99 21.70
N CYS A 54 -1.76 -12.99 20.84
CA CYS A 54 -0.57 -12.14 20.86
C CYS A 54 -0.95 -10.69 21.12
N GLN A 55 -0.06 -9.99 21.81
CA GLN A 55 -0.29 -8.61 22.23
C GLN A 55 0.77 -7.70 21.61
N PRO A 56 0.52 -7.17 20.39
CA PRO A 56 1.42 -6.21 19.79
C PRO A 56 1.37 -4.87 20.55
N LEU A 57 2.49 -4.16 20.56
CA LEU A 57 2.54 -2.83 21.14
C LEU A 57 1.68 -1.86 20.31
N LYS A 58 1.10 -0.87 20.98
CA LYS A 58 0.38 0.25 20.33
C LYS A 58 1.20 0.87 19.19
N ALA A 59 2.49 1.12 19.42
CA ALA A 59 3.40 1.64 18.39
C ALA A 59 3.52 0.71 17.16
N GLN A 60 3.46 -0.61 17.33
CA GLN A 60 3.47 -1.55 16.20
C GLN A 60 2.18 -1.46 15.39
N VAL A 61 1.03 -1.23 16.04
CA VAL A 61 -0.26 -1.03 15.38
C VAL A 61 -0.27 0.26 14.57
N TYR A 62 0.22 1.38 15.11
CA TYR A 62 0.35 2.64 14.35
C TYR A 62 1.25 2.47 13.12
N ARG A 63 2.41 1.83 13.28
CA ARG A 63 3.30 1.52 12.14
C ARG A 63 2.64 0.58 11.14
N ALA A 64 1.85 -0.39 11.61
CA ALA A 64 1.12 -1.30 10.75
C ALA A 64 0.06 -0.56 9.93
N LYS A 65 -0.67 0.39 10.53
CA LYS A 65 -1.63 1.25 9.82
C LYS A 65 -0.96 2.04 8.69
N ARG A 66 0.17 2.69 8.98
CA ARG A 66 0.94 3.42 7.96
C ARG A 66 1.41 2.51 6.82
N LYS A 67 1.94 1.34 7.16
CA LYS A 67 2.36 0.34 6.16
C LYS A 67 1.20 -0.21 5.34
N ALA A 68 0.04 -0.44 5.96
CA ALA A 68 -1.16 -0.88 5.26
C ALA A 68 -1.64 0.18 4.27
N GLY A 69 -1.58 1.47 4.63
CA GLY A 69 -1.85 2.57 3.69
C GLY A 69 -0.94 2.50 2.46
N LEU A 70 0.38 2.41 2.66
CA LEU A 70 1.35 2.28 1.56
C LEU A 70 1.13 1.02 0.70
N LEU A 71 0.66 -0.09 1.30
CA LEU A 71 0.34 -1.30 0.55
C LEU A 71 -0.94 -1.16 -0.30
N ILE A 72 -1.90 -0.36 0.14
CA ILE A 72 -3.19 -0.17 -0.53
C ILE A 72 -3.09 0.89 -1.63
N GLU A 73 -2.51 2.04 -1.31
CA GLU A 73 -2.37 3.16 -2.23
C GLU A 73 -1.20 2.96 -3.21
N GLY A 74 -0.28 2.04 -2.87
CA GLY A 74 0.98 1.86 -3.57
C GLY A 74 2.03 2.88 -3.13
N SER A 75 3.24 2.71 -3.62
CA SER A 75 4.28 3.74 -3.45
C SER A 75 4.05 4.88 -4.44
N LEU A 76 4.51 6.09 -4.11
CA LEU A 76 4.55 7.21 -5.06
C LEU A 76 5.26 6.79 -6.37
N ALA A 77 6.36 6.04 -6.28
CA ALA A 77 7.06 5.50 -7.45
C ALA A 77 6.16 4.62 -8.33
N THR A 78 5.33 3.76 -7.72
CA THR A 78 4.36 2.92 -8.44
C THR A 78 3.27 3.75 -9.11
N GLN A 79 2.84 4.85 -8.47
CA GLN A 79 1.85 5.75 -9.05
C GLN A 79 2.45 6.54 -10.23
N TYR A 80 3.67 7.07 -10.08
CA TYR A 80 4.38 7.78 -11.14
C TYR A 80 4.73 6.89 -12.33
N ALA A 81 5.03 5.61 -12.12
CA ALA A 81 5.25 4.66 -13.20
C ALA A 81 4.06 4.57 -14.19
N LYS A 82 2.83 4.78 -13.71
CA LYS A 82 1.61 4.75 -14.54
C LYS A 82 1.43 5.99 -15.42
N LEU A 83 2.17 7.08 -15.18
CA LEU A 83 2.04 8.29 -16.00
C LEU A 83 2.38 8.02 -17.46
N TRP A 84 3.36 7.16 -17.72
CA TRP A 84 3.75 6.77 -19.08
C TRP A 84 2.63 6.01 -19.79
N ASP A 85 1.98 5.08 -19.09
CA ASP A 85 0.83 4.34 -19.61
C ASP A 85 -0.33 5.29 -19.91
N TYR A 86 -0.63 6.23 -19.02
CA TYR A 86 -1.67 7.25 -19.24
C TYR A 86 -1.32 8.16 -20.42
N ALA A 87 -0.08 8.63 -20.53
CA ALA A 87 0.34 9.45 -21.65
C ALA A 87 0.24 8.70 -22.98
N LYS A 88 0.54 7.40 -23.00
CA LYS A 88 0.35 6.55 -24.17
C LYS A 88 -1.14 6.39 -24.51
N GLU A 89 -1.97 6.15 -23.49
CA GLU A 89 -3.40 5.95 -23.68
C GLU A 89 -4.11 7.21 -24.18
N ILE A 90 -3.76 8.39 -23.65
CA ILE A 90 -4.30 9.67 -24.11
C ILE A 90 -3.97 9.91 -25.59
N ARG A 91 -2.73 9.64 -26.02
CA ARG A 91 -2.32 9.80 -27.42
C ARG A 91 -3.03 8.79 -28.33
N ARG A 92 -3.34 7.59 -27.83
CA ARG A 92 -4.08 6.55 -28.57
C ARG A 92 -5.56 6.90 -28.71
N SER A 93 -6.20 7.35 -27.62
CA SER A 93 -7.64 7.62 -27.59
C SER A 93 -8.01 8.99 -28.16
N ASN A 94 -7.10 9.97 -28.10
CA ASN A 94 -7.31 11.32 -28.61
C ASN A 94 -6.15 11.70 -29.55
N PRO A 95 -6.14 11.18 -30.80
CA PRO A 95 -5.18 11.58 -31.80
C PRO A 95 -5.08 13.11 -31.93
N GLY A 96 -3.87 13.64 -32.11
CA GLY A 96 -3.59 15.08 -32.13
C GLY A 96 -3.23 15.67 -30.75
N SER A 97 -3.67 15.05 -29.65
CA SER A 97 -3.36 15.55 -28.29
C SER A 97 -1.87 15.53 -27.98
N THR A 98 -1.38 16.57 -27.32
CA THR A 98 0.01 16.68 -26.86
C THR A 98 0.10 16.25 -25.40
N VAL A 99 0.97 15.29 -25.12
CA VAL A 99 1.34 14.91 -23.74
C VAL A 99 2.86 14.92 -23.64
N VAL A 100 3.41 15.62 -22.66
CA VAL A 100 4.86 15.69 -22.39
C VAL A 100 5.08 15.40 -20.91
N ILE A 101 5.96 14.45 -20.61
CA ILE A 101 6.40 14.14 -19.24
C ILE A 101 7.86 14.57 -19.14
N ASP A 102 8.15 15.42 -18.16
CA ASP A 102 9.47 15.96 -17.88
C ASP A 102 10.05 15.30 -16.62
N THR A 103 11.33 14.98 -16.66
CA THR A 103 12.04 14.28 -15.59
C THR A 103 13.42 14.89 -15.38
N GLU A 104 13.85 15.02 -14.13
CA GLU A 104 15.22 15.44 -13.80
C GLU A 104 16.25 14.39 -14.22
N GLU A 105 17.53 14.80 -14.28
CA GLU A 105 18.65 13.87 -14.45
C GLU A 105 18.61 12.80 -13.35
N GLY A 106 18.43 11.54 -13.75
CA GLY A 106 18.20 10.42 -12.83
C GLY A 106 16.76 9.88 -12.82
N GLY A 107 15.86 10.44 -13.65
CA GLY A 107 14.52 9.88 -13.90
C GLY A 107 13.48 10.21 -12.83
N LEU A 108 13.74 11.22 -11.99
CA LEU A 108 12.75 11.72 -11.05
C LEU A 108 11.70 12.56 -11.79
N PHE A 109 10.42 12.25 -11.58
CA PHE A 109 9.33 13.02 -12.18
C PHE A 109 9.36 14.49 -11.72
N GLN A 110 9.25 15.42 -12.68
CA GLN A 110 9.17 16.84 -12.39
C GLN A 110 7.77 17.40 -12.70
N ARG A 111 7.27 17.18 -13.92
CA ARG A 111 5.97 17.72 -14.37
C ARG A 111 5.41 16.93 -15.54
N ILE A 112 4.10 17.05 -15.73
CA ILE A 112 3.40 16.57 -16.92
C ILE A 112 2.60 17.71 -17.53
N TYR A 113 2.71 17.88 -18.84
CA TYR A 113 1.90 18.78 -19.63
C TYR A 113 0.94 17.96 -20.50
N ILE A 114 -0.34 18.34 -20.50
CA ILE A 114 -1.40 17.69 -21.28
C ILE A 114 -2.20 18.78 -21.99
N CYS A 115 -2.27 18.71 -23.31
CA CYS A 115 -3.10 19.56 -24.15
C CYS A 115 -3.90 18.66 -25.10
N LEU A 116 -5.19 18.51 -24.81
CA LEU A 116 -6.08 17.69 -25.62
C LEU A 116 -6.33 18.37 -26.97
N GLU A 117 -6.51 17.59 -28.02
CA GLU A 117 -6.77 18.12 -29.36
C GLU A 117 -8.00 19.04 -29.39
N ALA A 118 -9.07 18.64 -28.69
CA ALA A 118 -10.28 19.44 -28.55
C ALA A 118 -10.07 20.82 -27.88
N CYS A 119 -8.94 21.03 -27.20
CA CYS A 119 -8.57 22.33 -26.62
C CYS A 119 -7.68 23.17 -27.54
N LYS A 120 -7.23 22.62 -28.68
CA LYS A 120 -6.41 23.32 -29.69
C LYS A 120 -7.24 23.84 -30.84
N VAL A 121 -8.22 23.07 -31.26
CA VAL A 121 -9.22 23.49 -32.23
C VAL A 121 -10.30 24.28 -31.49
N ASP A 122 -10.37 25.59 -31.78
CA ASP A 122 -11.48 26.44 -31.36
C ASP A 122 -12.82 25.82 -31.81
N TRP A 123 -13.88 26.13 -31.07
CA TRP A 123 -15.23 25.64 -31.36
C TRP A 123 -15.65 26.05 -32.77
N ILE A 124 -15.78 25.08 -33.68
CA ILE A 124 -16.48 25.24 -34.97
C ILE A 124 -17.96 24.91 -34.75
#